data_AF-A0A1D6NAS1-F1
#
_entry.id   AF-A0A1D6NAS1-F1
#
_cell.length_a   1.000
_cell.length_b   1.000
_cell.length_c   1.000
_cell.angle_alpha   90.00
_cell.angle_beta   90.00
_cell.angle_gamma   90.00
#
_symmetry.space_group_name_H-M   'P 1'
#
loop_
_entity.id
_entity.type
_entity.pdbx_description
1 polymer ?
#
loop_
_entity_poly.entity_id
_entity_poly.type
_entity_poly.pdbx_seq_one_letter_code
_entity_poly.pdbx_strand_id
1 'polypeptide(L)'
;MHFSQGDGEISLCGAIEMSGFLELKCEIIRGGMKEYLTPVGPTPLHVSPIFEIGPVEPRFSEWLVFEGISVDESGKQHFLDASVAYKRAVLNAIEYLSKFGYSKEQEQSGLG
;
A
#
# COMPACT_ATOMS: atom_id res chain seq x y z
N MET A 1 7.68 8.07 -11.16
CA MET A 1 8.49 7.26 -10.21
C MET A 1 8.22 7.83 -8.85
N HIS A 2 8.23 7.01 -7.81
CA HIS A 2 7.95 7.48 -6.45
C HIS A 2 9.26 7.52 -5.65
N PHE A 3 9.56 8.67 -5.04
CA PHE A 3 10.69 8.78 -4.12
C PHE A 3 10.37 8.10 -2.79
N SER A 4 9.12 8.22 -2.35
CA SER A 4 8.54 7.58 -1.17
C SER A 4 7.03 7.45 -1.39
N GLN A 5 6.41 6.46 -0.75
CA GLN A 5 4.97 6.23 -0.80
C GLN A 5 4.55 5.44 0.46
N GLY A 6 3.43 5.80 1.04
CA GLY A 6 2.74 5.03 2.07
C GLY A 6 1.87 3.89 1.49
N ASP A 7 1.69 2.82 2.25
CA ASP A 7 0.86 1.70 1.80
C ASP A 7 -0.56 2.16 1.44
N GLY A 8 -1.06 1.67 0.30
CA GLY A 8 -2.39 1.98 -0.21
C GLY A 8 -2.54 3.30 -0.95
N GLU A 9 -1.54 4.20 -0.95
CA GLU A 9 -1.53 5.44 -1.73
C GLU A 9 -2.84 6.24 -1.59
N ILE A 10 -3.25 6.50 -0.35
CA ILE A 10 -4.61 6.95 0.00
C ILE A 10 -5.01 8.30 -0.61
N SER A 11 -4.02 9.12 -0.98
CA SER A 11 -4.18 10.43 -1.61
C SER A 11 -4.35 10.37 -3.13
N LEU A 12 -4.28 9.19 -3.75
CA LEU A 12 -4.34 8.91 -5.19
C LEU A 12 -3.19 9.51 -6.03
N CYS A 13 -2.81 10.76 -5.75
CA CYS A 13 -1.68 11.46 -6.35
C CYS A 13 -0.70 11.88 -5.24
N GLY A 14 -0.31 10.96 -4.35
CA GLY A 14 0.46 11.39 -3.16
C GLY A 14 1.54 10.48 -2.66
N ALA A 15 1.99 9.54 -3.47
CA ALA A 15 3.41 9.28 -3.47
C ALA A 15 4.19 10.58 -3.75
N ILE A 16 5.47 10.62 -3.38
CA ILE A 16 6.35 11.72 -3.78
C ILE A 16 6.72 11.50 -5.25
N GLU A 17 5.91 12.08 -6.13
CA GLU A 17 6.05 11.97 -7.57
C GLU A 17 7.31 12.67 -8.08
N MET A 18 8.13 11.92 -8.82
CA MET A 18 9.38 12.43 -9.36
C MET A 18 9.68 11.94 -10.78
N SER A 19 10.38 12.81 -11.51
CA SER A 19 11.10 12.45 -12.72
C SER A 19 12.45 11.80 -12.38
N GLY A 20 13.01 11.04 -13.33
CA GLY A 20 14.36 10.49 -13.22
C GLY A 20 14.57 9.34 -14.21
N PHE A 21 15.43 8.38 -13.90
CA PHE A 21 15.80 7.30 -14.81
C PHE A 21 15.93 5.96 -14.09
N LEU A 22 15.77 4.87 -14.85
CA LEU A 22 16.01 3.50 -14.40
C LEU A 22 17.00 2.83 -15.36
N GLU A 23 17.92 2.05 -14.81
CA GLU A 23 18.74 1.11 -15.57
C GLU A 23 18.19 -0.30 -15.33
N LEU A 24 17.74 -0.97 -16.39
CA LEU A 24 17.03 -2.24 -16.31
C LEU A 24 17.75 -3.31 -17.14
N LYS A 25 17.90 -4.50 -16.56
CA LYS A 25 18.28 -5.72 -17.27
C LYS A 25 17.04 -6.57 -17.48
N CYS A 26 16.77 -6.97 -18.73
CA CYS A 26 15.63 -7.81 -19.07
C CYS A 26 16.12 -9.16 -19.61
N GLU A 27 15.54 -10.24 -19.09
CA GLU A 27 15.79 -11.61 -19.52
C GLU A 27 14.47 -12.35 -19.71
N ILE A 28 14.44 -13.34 -20.60
CA ILE A 28 13.24 -14.11 -20.90
C ILE A 28 13.39 -15.53 -20.38
N ILE A 29 12.50 -15.93 -19.48
CA ILE A 29 12.38 -17.30 -19.01
C ILE A 29 11.31 -17.99 -19.87
N ARG A 30 11.73 -18.76 -20.87
CA ARG A 30 10.81 -19.48 -21.77
C ARG A 30 10.03 -20.53 -20.96
N GLY A 31 8.71 -20.43 -20.97
CA GLY A 31 7.85 -21.33 -20.20
C GLY A 31 7.73 -20.99 -18.70
N GLY A 32 8.34 -19.89 -18.25
CA GLY A 32 8.41 -19.56 -16.81
C GLY A 32 7.06 -19.41 -16.12
N MET A 33 6.02 -18.93 -16.83
CA MET A 33 4.66 -18.87 -16.27
C MET A 33 4.12 -20.25 -15.88
N LYS A 34 4.42 -21.29 -16.67
CA LYS A 34 3.96 -22.67 -16.38
C LYS A 34 4.76 -23.31 -15.25
N GLU A 35 6.05 -22.98 -15.17
CA GLU A 35 6.98 -23.61 -14.23
C GLU A 35 6.93 -22.98 -12.83
N TYR A 36 6.75 -21.67 -12.74
CA TYR A 36 6.91 -20.91 -11.49
C TYR A 36 5.65 -20.27 -10.95
N LEU A 37 4.62 -20.04 -11.77
CA LEU A 37 3.40 -19.37 -11.33
C LEU A 37 2.26 -20.37 -11.14
N THR A 38 1.60 -20.28 -9.99
CA THR A 38 0.40 -21.07 -9.69
C THR A 38 -0.84 -20.31 -10.15
N PRO A 39 -1.60 -20.81 -11.13
CA PRO A 39 -2.84 -20.15 -11.54
C PRO A 39 -3.90 -20.25 -10.44
N VAL A 40 -4.48 -19.11 -10.06
CA VAL A 40 -5.59 -19.00 -9.10
C VAL A 40 -6.79 -18.41 -9.83
N GLY A 41 -7.51 -19.25 -10.57
CA GLY A 41 -8.67 -18.82 -11.35
C GLY A 41 -8.98 -19.76 -12.52
N PRO A 42 -9.93 -19.39 -13.39
CA PRO A 42 -10.46 -20.25 -14.44
C PRO A 42 -9.51 -20.48 -15.62
N THR A 43 -8.40 -19.75 -15.75
CA THR A 43 -7.48 -19.89 -16.89
C THR A 43 -6.02 -19.97 -16.46
N PRO A 44 -5.12 -20.56 -17.29
CA PRO A 44 -3.69 -20.60 -17.02
C PRO A 44 -3.01 -19.22 -16.89
N LEU A 45 -3.69 -18.14 -17.29
CA LEU A 45 -3.20 -16.76 -17.19
C LEU A 45 -3.71 -16.03 -15.93
N HIS A 46 -4.48 -16.70 -15.06
CA HIS A 46 -4.86 -16.15 -13.76
C HIS A 46 -3.70 -16.25 -12.77
N VAL A 47 -2.65 -15.48 -13.04
CA VAL A 47 -1.43 -15.41 -12.24
C VAL A 47 -1.15 -13.95 -11.88
N SER A 48 -0.50 -13.73 -10.74
CA SER A 48 -0.03 -12.41 -10.34
C SER A 48 1.48 -12.30 -10.51
N PRO A 49 2.03 -11.10 -10.78
CA PRO A 49 3.47 -10.88 -10.77
C PRO A 49 4.07 -11.26 -9.41
N ILE A 50 5.30 -11.77 -9.43
CA ILE A 50 6.12 -12.01 -8.26
C ILE A 50 7.44 -11.25 -8.43
N PHE A 51 8.01 -10.79 -7.33
CA PHE A 51 9.26 -10.04 -7.33
C PHE A 51 10.07 -10.36 -6.07
N GLU A 52 11.38 -10.24 -6.18
CA GLU A 52 12.28 -10.22 -5.03
C GLU A 52 12.53 -8.75 -4.64
N ILE A 53 12.55 -8.48 -3.34
CA ILE A 53 12.81 -7.14 -2.83
C ILE A 53 14.28 -6.73 -3.03
N GLY A 54 14.52 -5.43 -3.14
CA GLY A 54 15.87 -4.88 -3.23
C GLY A 54 16.66 -5.11 -1.93
N PRO A 55 18.01 -5.18 -2.00
CA PRO A 55 18.86 -5.42 -0.82
C PRO A 55 18.94 -4.21 0.14
N VAL A 56 18.39 -3.06 -0.25
CA VAL A 56 18.42 -1.82 0.53
C VAL A 56 17.00 -1.37 0.79
N GLU A 57 16.63 -1.30 2.06
CA GLU A 57 15.34 -0.81 2.54
C GLU A 57 15.55 0.16 3.72
N PRO A 58 14.70 1.20 3.87
CA PRO A 58 14.68 2.00 5.09
C PRO A 58 14.19 1.13 6.27
N ARG A 59 15.06 0.91 7.27
CA ARG A 59 14.73 0.11 8.46
C ARG A 59 14.26 1.00 9.60
N PHE A 60 12.94 1.10 9.76
CA PHE A 60 12.34 1.69 10.95
C PHE A 60 12.10 0.62 12.02
N SER A 61 12.52 0.89 13.26
CA SER A 61 12.46 -0.06 14.38
C SER A 61 11.32 0.21 15.37
N GLU A 62 10.76 1.41 15.36
CA GLU A 62 9.73 1.85 16.28
C GLU A 62 8.49 2.27 15.50
N TRP A 63 7.34 1.73 15.91
CA TRP A 63 6.07 1.92 15.21
C TRP A 63 4.98 2.32 16.19
N LEU A 64 4.21 3.34 15.83
CA LEU A 64 2.93 3.64 16.47
C LEU A 64 1.81 3.06 15.59
N VAL A 65 1.06 2.10 16.13
CA VAL A 65 0.07 1.33 15.36
C VAL A 65 -1.34 1.85 15.61
N PHE A 66 -2.09 2.05 14.54
CA PHE A 66 -3.51 2.41 14.57
C PHE A 66 -4.35 1.29 13.98
N GLU A 67 -5.45 0.96 14.67
CA GLU A 67 -6.32 -0.12 14.27
C GLU A 67 -7.63 0.40 13.67
N GLY A 68 -8.22 -0.41 12.79
CA GLY A 68 -9.54 -0.18 12.22
C GLY A 68 -10.29 -1.50 12.03
N ILE A 69 -11.61 -1.43 12.11
CA ILE A 69 -12.51 -2.58 12.00
C ILE A 69 -13.48 -2.37 10.83
N SER A 70 -14.13 -3.45 10.37
CA SER A 70 -15.12 -3.41 9.29
C SER A 70 -16.46 -2.78 9.74
N VAL A 71 -16.40 -1.58 10.32
CA VAL A 71 -17.54 -0.74 10.69
C VAL A 71 -17.28 0.66 10.13
N ASP A 72 -18.18 1.15 9.28
CA ASP A 72 -17.99 2.43 8.61
C ASP A 72 -18.31 3.65 9.50
N GLU A 73 -18.16 4.85 8.94
CA GLU A 73 -18.41 6.12 9.64
C GLU A 73 -19.86 6.32 10.06
N SER A 74 -20.80 5.61 9.44
CA SER A 74 -22.21 5.63 9.80
C SER A 74 -22.56 4.61 10.90
N GLY A 75 -21.58 3.82 11.35
CA GLY A 75 -21.79 2.73 12.31
C GLY A 75 -22.33 1.45 11.69
N LYS A 76 -22.37 1.33 10.35
CA LYS A 76 -22.82 0.12 9.67
C LYS A 76 -21.74 -0.94 9.73
N GLN A 77 -22.11 -2.14 10.17
CA GLN A 77 -21.27 -3.32 10.13
C GLN A 77 -21.13 -3.85 8.70
N HIS A 78 -19.89 -4.14 8.29
CA HIS A 78 -19.54 -4.84 7.05
C HIS A 78 -18.92 -6.20 7.38
N PHE A 79 -19.00 -7.14 6.46
CA PHE A 79 -18.48 -8.49 6.66
C PHE A 79 -17.11 -8.65 6.00
N LEU A 80 -16.06 -8.80 6.81
CA LEU A 80 -14.67 -9.02 6.36
C LEU A 80 -14.19 -8.00 5.33
N ASP A 81 -14.56 -6.73 5.52
CA ASP A 81 -14.18 -5.64 4.62
C ASP A 81 -12.87 -5.00 5.11
N ALA A 82 -11.77 -5.38 4.46
CA ALA A 82 -10.44 -4.83 4.72
C ALA A 82 -10.30 -3.37 4.26
N SER A 83 -11.03 -2.95 3.24
CA SER A 83 -11.00 -1.57 2.74
C SER A 83 -11.59 -0.61 3.76
N VAL A 84 -12.74 -0.98 4.36
CA VAL A 84 -13.33 -0.22 5.46
C VAL A 84 -12.41 -0.25 6.67
N ALA A 85 -11.89 -1.41 7.06
CA ALA A 85 -10.97 -1.51 8.19
C ALA A 85 -9.72 -0.62 8.00
N TYR A 86 -9.11 -0.63 6.81
CA TYR A 86 -7.95 0.20 6.50
C TYR A 86 -8.29 1.70 6.54
N LYS A 87 -9.41 2.10 5.94
CA LYS A 87 -9.90 3.49 6.00
C LYS A 87 -10.08 3.96 7.45
N ARG A 88 -10.64 3.10 8.32
CA ARG A 88 -10.82 3.42 9.74
C ARG A 88 -9.49 3.58 10.48
N ALA A 89 -8.50 2.73 10.20
CA ALA A 89 -7.15 2.86 10.77
C ALA A 89 -6.49 4.18 10.37
N VAL A 90 -6.57 4.55 9.08
CA VAL A 90 -6.04 5.81 8.54
C VAL A 90 -6.72 7.02 9.19
N LEU A 91 -8.05 7.03 9.29
CA LEU A 91 -8.78 8.12 9.94
C LEU A 91 -8.38 8.26 11.42
N ASN A 92 -8.20 7.14 12.13
CA ASN A 92 -7.75 7.17 13.53
C ASN A 92 -6.34 7.77 13.65
N ALA A 93 -5.43 7.45 12.72
CA ALA A 93 -4.09 8.04 12.68
C ALA A 93 -4.16 9.57 12.46
N ILE A 94 -4.94 10.03 11.48
CA ILE A 94 -5.14 11.46 11.19
C ILE A 94 -5.71 12.20 12.41
N GLU A 95 -6.75 11.66 13.05
CA GLU A 95 -7.34 12.29 14.25
C GLU A 95 -6.37 12.33 15.42
N TYR A 96 -5.50 11.32 15.58
CA TYR A 96 -4.49 11.32 16.63
C TYR A 96 -3.41 12.37 16.38
N LEU A 97 -2.83 12.38 15.18
CA LEU A 97 -1.71 13.26 14.83
C LEU A 97 -2.14 14.73 14.78
N SER A 98 -3.38 15.02 14.39
CA SER A 98 -3.93 16.39 14.44
C SER A 98 -3.94 17.03 15.84
N LYS A 99 -3.94 16.23 16.91
CA LYS A 99 -3.83 16.72 18.30
C LYS A 99 -2.47 17.38 18.60
N PHE A 100 -1.46 17.11 17.79
CA PHE A 100 -0.11 17.65 17.93
C PHE A 100 0.11 18.92 17.09
N GLY A 101 -0.96 19.49 16.50
CA GLY A 101 -0.93 20.78 15.81
C GLY A 101 -0.85 20.70 14.28
N TYR A 102 -0.90 19.50 13.71
CA TYR A 102 -0.97 19.31 12.27
C TYR A 102 -2.40 19.47 11.73
N SER A 103 -2.52 20.02 10.51
CA SER A 103 -3.77 20.01 9.78
C SER A 103 -4.09 18.62 9.26
N LYS A 104 -5.37 18.31 9.05
CA LYS A 104 -5.77 16.99 8.53
C LYS A 104 -5.22 16.73 7.14
N GLU A 105 -5.06 17.78 6.33
CA GLU A 105 -4.47 17.72 4.99
C GLU A 105 -2.97 17.40 5.05
N GLN A 106 -2.25 17.95 6.04
CA GLN A 106 -0.85 17.59 6.27
C GLN A 106 -0.71 16.12 6.64
N GLU A 107 -1.58 15.62 7.52
CA GLU A 107 -1.56 14.21 7.93
C GLU A 107 -1.97 13.26 6.80
N GLN A 108 -3.01 13.59 6.05
CA GLN A 108 -3.42 12.81 4.88
C GLN A 108 -2.28 12.75 3.84
N SER A 109 -1.57 13.86 3.62
CA SER A 109 -0.41 13.89 2.72
C SER A 109 0.79 13.13 3.28
N GLY A 110 0.98 13.09 4.61
CA GLY A 110 2.09 12.38 5.25
C GLY A 110 1.92 10.87 5.28
N LEU A 111 0.66 10.39 5.26
CA LEU A 111 0.31 8.97 5.16
C LEU A 111 0.23 8.47 3.69
N GLY A 112 0.37 9.39 2.73
CA GLY A 112 0.35 9.11 1.28
C GLY A 112 1.63 8.44 0.77
#